data_AF-A0A537B7F8-F1
#
_entry.id   AF-A0A537B7F8-F1
#
_cell.length_a   1.000
_cell.length_b   1.000
_cell.length_c   1.000
_cell.angle_alpha   90.00
_cell.angle_beta   90.00
_cell.angle_gamma   90.00
#
_symmetry.space_group_name_H-M   'P 1'
#
loop_
_entity.id
_entity.type
_entity.pdbx_description
1 polymer ?
#
loop_
_entity_poly.entity_id
_entity_poly.type
_entity_poly.pdbx_seq_one_letter_code
_entity_poly.pdbx_strand_id
1 'polypeptide(L)' 'MPKDNKNLIVALDVGTSKVACLVAELRTDASLEILGMGGHESKGLKKGVVVNIEA' A
#
# COMPACT_ATOMS: atom_id res chain seq x y z
N MET A 1 -20.80 14.57 10.42
CA MET A 1 -19.37 14.81 10.70
C MET A 1 -18.73 15.24 9.39
N PRO A 2 -18.04 16.40 9.32
CA PRO A 2 -17.22 16.69 8.16
C PRO A 2 -16.17 15.58 8.08
N LYS A 3 -16.01 14.93 6.92
CA LYS A 3 -14.85 14.07 6.70
C LYS A 3 -13.66 15.03 6.69
N ASP A 4 -12.82 14.97 7.72
CA ASP A 4 -11.48 15.57 7.63
C ASP A 4 -10.83 14.97 6.39
N ASN A 5 -10.63 15.81 5.38
CA ASN A 5 -10.07 15.39 4.11
C ASN A 5 -8.55 15.23 4.31
N LYS A 6 -8.16 14.17 5.04
CA LYS A 6 -6.76 13.86 5.31
C LYS A 6 -6.05 13.61 4.00
N ASN A 7 -4.88 14.23 3.82
CA ASN A 7 -4.06 14.02 2.64
C ASN A 7 -3.31 12.69 2.79
N LEU A 8 -3.95 11.60 2.35
CA LEU A 8 -3.42 10.26 2.50
C LEU A 8 -2.54 9.89 1.29
N ILE A 9 -1.36 9.36 1.58
CA ILE A 9 -0.47 8.72 0.62
C ILE A 9 -0.44 7.22 0.91
N VAL A 10 -0.59 6.42 -0.13
CA VAL A 10 -0.56 4.96 -0.03
C VAL A 10 0.56 4.43 -0.90
N ALA A 11 1.48 3.68 -0.30
CA ALA A 11 2.50 2.91 -1.00
C ALA A 11 2.03 1.47 -1.15
N LEU A 12 2.09 0.95 -2.38
CA LEU A 12 1.79 -0.45 -2.70
C LEU A 12 3.03 -1.10 -3.30
N ASP A 13 3.49 -2.18 -2.70
CA ASP A 13 4.57 -3.03 -3.20
C ASP A 13 4.00 -4.41 -3.56
N VAL A 14 4.18 -4.81 -4.80
CA VAL A 14 3.65 -6.07 -5.35
C VAL A 14 4.81 -7.00 -5.65
N GLY A 15 5.27 -7.71 -4.62
CA GLY A 15 6.33 -8.70 -4.72
C GLY A 15 5.84 -10.07 -5.17
N THR A 16 6.77 -10.90 -5.63
CA THR A 16 6.52 -12.33 -5.88
C THR A 16 6.14 -13.09 -4.60
N SER A 17 6.62 -12.65 -3.43
CA SER A 17 6.33 -13.32 -2.15
C SER A 17 5.15 -12.71 -1.39
N LYS A 18 4.97 -11.38 -1.49
CA LYS A 18 4.01 -10.64 -0.68
C LYS A 18 3.56 -9.39 -1.41
N VAL A 19 2.28 -9.06 -1.29
CA VAL A 19 1.74 -7.73 -1.56
C VAL A 19 1.74 -6.97 -0.25
N ALA A 20 2.39 -5.81 -0.19
CA ALA A 20 2.48 -4.98 0.99
C ALA A 20 1.88 -3.58 0.72
N CYS A 21 1.20 -3.03 1.72
CA CYS A 21 0.59 -1.71 1.66
C CYS A 21 1.02 -0.91 2.89
N LEU A 22 1.34 0.36 2.69
CA LEU A 22 1.61 1.31 3.76
C LEU A 22 0.80 2.58 3.52
N VAL A 23 0.16 3.08 4.57
CA VAL A 23 -0.67 4.29 4.53
C VAL A 23 -0.01 5.35 5.39
N ALA A 24 0.18 6.53 4.84
CA ALA A 24 0.70 7.69 5.53
C ALA A 24 -0.20 8.92 5.34
N GLU A 25 -0.17 9.83 6.30
CA GLU A 25 -0.74 11.18 6.17
C GLU A 25 0.38 12.17 5.84
N LEU A 26 0.20 12.94 4.76
CA LEU A 26 1.08 14.06 4.43
C LEU A 26 0.66 15.28 5.25
N ARG A 27 1.51 15.65 6.21
CA ARG A 27 1.34 16.81 7.08
C ARG A 27 1.69 18.10 6.34
N THR A 28 1.29 19.24 6.90
CA THR A 28 1.51 20.58 6.30
C THR A 28 2.97 20.99 6.21
N ASP A 29 3.84 20.39 7.03
CA ASP A 29 5.29 20.56 7.00
C ASP A 29 5.99 19.61 6.01
N ALA A 30 5.21 18.96 5.14
CA ALA A 30 5.64 17.93 4.19
C ALA A 30 6.21 16.64 4.82
N SER A 31 6.06 16.45 6.14
CA SER A 31 6.39 15.17 6.78
C SER A 31 5.33 14.10 6.49
N LEU A 32 5.76 12.85 6.49
CA LEU A 32 4.88 11.69 6.36
C LEU A 32 4.72 11.02 7.72
N GLU A 33 3.49 10.94 8.21
CA GLU A 33 3.15 10.17 9.40
C GLU A 33 2.54 8.83 9.01
N ILE A 34 3.14 7.73 9.46
CA ILE A 34 2.64 6.38 9.17
C ILE A 34 1.38 6.11 9.99
N LEU A 35 0.26 5.90 9.31
CA LEU A 35 -1.02 5.58 9.95
C LEU A 35 -1.23 4.07 10.09
N GLY A 36 -0.67 3.28 9.17
CA GLY A 36 -0.83 1.84 9.20
C GLY A 36 -0.10 1.13 8.06
N MET A 37 0.03 -0.18 8.23
CA MET A 37 0.63 -1.08 7.24
C MET A 37 -0.15 -2.40 7.19
N GLY A 38 -0.16 -3.03 6.03
CA GLY A 38 -0.80 -4.31 5.80
C GLY A 38 -0.04 -5.13 4.79
N GLY A 39 -0.26 -6.44 4.79
CA GLY A 39 0.31 -7.31 3.77
C GLY A 39 -0.45 -8.61 3.62
N HIS A 40 -0.33 -9.19 2.43
CA HIS A 40 -0.95 -10.45 2.05
C HIS A 40 0.03 -11.29 1.23
N GLU A 41 -0.02 -12.62 1.38
CA GLU A 41 0.78 -13.52 0.55
C GLU A 41 0.45 -13.32 -0.94
N SER A 42 1.47 -13.25 -1.79
CA SER A 42 1.27 -13.07 -3.24
C SER A 42 1.13 -14.43 -3.91
N LYS A 43 0.03 -14.62 -4.65
CA LYS A 43 -0.25 -15.86 -5.41
C LYS A 43 -0.32 -15.64 -6.93
N GLY A 44 -0.38 -14.37 -7.35
CA GLY A 44 -0.50 -13.98 -8.75
C GLY A 44 0.82 -13.68 -9.45
N LEU A 45 1.93 -13.54 -8.72
CA LEU A 45 3.24 -13.22 -9.29
C LEU A 45 4.24 -14.37 -9.18
N LYS A 46 5.07 -14.53 -10.21
CA LYS A 46 6.22 -15.42 -10.22
C LYS A 46 7.38 -14.80 -11.00
N LYS A 47 8.56 -14.71 -10.38
CA LYS A 47 9.77 -14.11 -10.98
C LYS A 47 9.52 -12.71 -11.59
N GLY A 48 8.71 -11.90 -10.90
CA GLY A 48 8.38 -10.53 -11.35
C GLY A 48 7.37 -10.45 -12.50
N VAL A 49 6.74 -11.57 -12.89
CA VAL A 49 5.73 -11.61 -13.94
C VAL A 49 4.38 -12.01 -13.34
N VAL A 50 3.30 -11.38 -13.81
CA VAL A 50 1.93 -11.76 -13.47
C VAL A 50 1.61 -13.09 -14.16
N VAL A 51 1.33 -14.12 -13.36
CA VAL A 51 1.01 -15.48 -13.84
C VAL A 51 -0.44 -15.87 -13.57
N ASN A 52 -1.13 -15.19 -12.66
CA ASN A 52 -2.55 -15.35 -12.41
C ASN A 52 -3.14 -14.02 -11.91
N ILE A 53 -4.08 -13.44 -12.66
CA ILE A 53 -4.69 -12.14 -12.33
C ILE A 53 -5.83 -12.24 -11.31
N GLU A 54 -6.46 -13.41 -11.21
CA GLU A 54 -7.59 -13.68 -10.30
C GLU A 54 -7.13 -14.09 -8.88
N ALA A 55 -5.82 -14.11 -8.65
CA ALA A 55 -5.17 -14.65 -7.47
C ALA A 55 -5.12 -13.69 -6.27
#